data_AF-A0A8T5ZMX2-F1
#
_entry.id   AF-A0A8T5ZMX2-F1
#
_cell.length_a   1.000
_cell.length_b   1.000
_cell.length_c   1.000
_cell.angle_alpha   90.00
_cell.angle_beta   90.00
_cell.angle_gamma   90.00
#
_symmetry.space_group_name_H-M   'P 1'
#
loop_
_entity.id
_entity.type
_entity.pdbx_description
1 polymer ?
#
loop_
_entity_poly.entity_id
_entity_poly.type
_entity_poly.pdbx_seq_one_letter_code
_entity_poly.pdbx_strand_id
1 'polypeptide(L)' 'MELYLDTANVAEVERLARIFPIAGVTTNPSIIAASKES' A
#
# COMPACT_ATOMS: atom_id res chain seq x y z
N MET A 1 10.75 5.00 -14.49
CA MET A 1 10.25 3.85 -13.71
C MET A 1 9.34 4.42 -12.63
N GLU A 2 8.13 3.87 -12.48
CA GLU A 2 7.15 4.31 -11.48
C GLU A 2 7.12 3.33 -10.30
N LEU A 3 7.03 3.85 -9.08
CA LEU A 3 6.99 3.04 -7.86
C LEU A 3 5.54 2.83 -7.41
N TYR A 4 5.12 1.58 -7.26
CA TYR A 4 3.81 1.22 -6.71
C TYR A 4 3.98 0.41 -5.43
N LEU A 5 3.09 0.62 -4.45
CA LEU A 5 3.00 -0.25 -3.27
C LEU A 5 1.97 -1.34 -3.50
N ASP A 6 2.28 -2.56 -3.08
CA ASP A 6 1.35 -3.69 -3.13
C ASP A 6 0.85 -4.00 -1.70
N THR A 7 -0.15 -3.24 -1.25
CA THR A 7 -0.64 -3.30 0.14
C THR A 7 -2.10 -2.87 0.22
N ALA A 8 -2.78 -3.25 1.30
CA ALA A 8 -4.07 -2.70 1.70
C ALA A 8 -4.00 -1.94 3.05
N ASN A 9 -2.81 -1.78 3.63
CA ASN A 9 -2.62 -1.05 4.87
C ASN A 9 -2.50 0.45 4.62
N VAL A 10 -3.53 1.21 5.02
CA VAL A 10 -3.59 2.66 4.82
C VAL A 10 -2.48 3.39 5.59
N ALA A 11 -2.15 2.95 6.81
CA ALA A 11 -1.11 3.57 7.62
C ALA A 11 0.29 3.43 6.98
N GLU A 12 0.56 2.30 6.31
CA GLU A 12 1.80 2.13 5.54
C GLU A 12 1.85 3.06 4.33
N VAL A 13 0.75 3.16 3.59
CA VAL A 13 0.63 4.07 2.43
C VAL A 13 0.88 5.51 2.88
N GLU A 14 0.22 5.97 3.94
CA GLU A 14 0.39 7.33 4.48
C GLU A 14 1.81 7.61 4.97
N ARG A 15 2.46 6.62 5.60
CA ARG A 15 3.85 6.76 6.06
C ARG A 15 4.81 6.85 4.87
N LEU A 16 4.68 5.96 3.90
CA LEU A 16 5.63 5.83 2.80
C LEU A 16 5.44 6.91 1.72
N ALA A 17 4.21 7.36 1.47
CA ALA A 17 3.91 8.42 0.50
C ALA A 17 4.59 9.76 0.85
N ARG A 18 4.95 9.96 2.12
CA ARG A 18 5.70 11.16 2.57
C ARG A 18 7.20 11.08 2.27
N ILE A 19 7.73 9.90 1.99
CA ILE A 19 9.17 9.64 1.90
C ILE A 19 9.57 9.23 0.48
N PHE A 20 8.71 8.48 -0.21
CA PHE A 20 8.97 7.95 -1.55
C PHE A 20 8.07 8.59 -2.61
N PRO A 21 8.54 8.71 -3.87
CA PRO A 21 7.73 9.18 -4.99
C PRO A 21 6.83 8.04 -5.51
N ILE A 22 5.83 7.67 -4.72
CA ILE A 22 4.90 6.59 -5.05
C ILE A 22 3.92 7.09 -6.12
N ALA A 23 3.82 6.36 -7.23
CA ALA A 23 2.88 6.64 -8.32
C ALA A 23 1.46 6.14 -8.01
N GLY A 24 1.34 5.09 -7.18
CA GLY A 24 0.06 4.57 -6.75
C GLY A 24 0.17 3.33 -5.88
N VAL A 25 -0.98 2.71 -5.62
CA VAL A 25 -1.09 1.46 -4.85
C VAL A 25 -1.78 0.42 -5.72
N THR A 26 -1.25 -0.79 -5.75
CA THR A 26 -1.93 -1.98 -6.25
C THR A 26 -2.45 -2.78 -5.08
N THR A 27 -3.58 -3.45 -5.30
CA THR A 27 -4.16 -4.34 -4.31
C THR A 27 -4.92 -5.45 -5.00
N ASN A 28 -5.28 -6.47 -4.24
CA ASN A 28 -6.12 -7.57 -4.68
C ASN A 28 -6.91 -8.14 -3.48
N PRO A 29 -7.95 -8.95 -3.72
CA PRO A 29 -8.76 -9.51 -2.64
C PRO A 29 -7.98 -10.29 -1.58
N SER A 30 -6.90 -10.99 -1.95
CA SER A 30 -6.08 -11.73 -0.99
C SER A 30 -5.26 -10.82 -0.06
N ILE A 31 -4.71 -9.72 -0.57
CA ILE A 31 -4.00 -8.72 0.24
C ILE A 31 -4.96 -8.06 1.24
N ILE A 32 -6.18 -7.73 0.79
CA ILE A 32 -7.23 -7.18 1.65
C ILE A 32 -7.61 -8.19 2.75
N ALA A 33 -7.80 -9.47 2.39
CA ALA A 33 -8.14 -10.50 3.35
C ALA A 33 -7.03 -10.72 4.41
N ALA A 34 -5.76 -10.58 4.01
CA ALA A 34 -4.61 -10.69 4.90
C ALA A 34 -4.36 -9.43 5.76
N SER A 35 -4.80 -8.25 5.29
CA SER A 35 -4.63 -6.96 5.98
C SER A 35 -5.68 -6.70 7.07
N LYS A 36 -6.46 -7.70 7.49
CA LYS A 36 -7.38 -7.55 8.63
C LYS A 36 -6.58 -7.15 9.87
N GLU A 37 -6.77 -5.91 10.29
CA GLU A 37 -6.22 -5.38 11.53
C GLU A 37 -6.62 -6.29 12.70
N SER A 38 -5.62 -6.68 13.50
CA SER A 38 -5.81 -7.29 14.83
C SER A 38 -6.00 -6.22 15.87
#